data_AF-W0RJ87-F1
#
_entry.id   AF-W0RJ87-F1
#
_cell.length_a   1.000
_cell.length_b   1.000
_cell.length_c   1.000
_cell.angle_alpha   90.00
_cell.angle_beta   90.00
_cell.angle_gamma   90.00
#
_symmetry.space_group_name_H-M   'P 1'
#
loop_
_entity.id
_entity.type
_entity.pdbx_description
1 polymer ?
#
loop_
_entity_poly.entity_id
_entity_poly.type
_entity_poly.pdbx_seq_one_letter_code
_entity_poly.pdbx_strand_id
1 'polypeptide(L)'
;MTNRWADAERVATRAANAPGSSPSLRIDATTALAAVRAVHGEVAAAGRILSAAAARSTGAEQRWYENARSILAIVSGESEPAIGASLASDSTPGAVQARGLRLAARGDTSGARAVLRHLDALPPVELARLGHGPVVIASLIDGRAGRWAHVIETLAPLARAGEHESLNADRAPSLIMRWIVADAYAHVGELDSAVVTMARAVDYRRVPPGHLVLRGLAYSFAQRRLAEWQERRGDRDASRRAWAAFRAAFTNPDPALRHLLVGAR
;
A
#
# COMPACT_ATOMS: atom_id res chain seq x y z
N MET A 1 -19.58 -2.86 7.71
CA MET A 1 -18.87 -3.35 8.93
C MET A 1 -18.01 -4.53 8.50
N THR A 2 -16.68 -4.48 8.63
CA THR A 2 -15.96 -4.95 9.82
C THR A 2 -14.68 -4.12 10.13
N ASN A 3 -14.83 -2.83 10.46
CA ASN A 3 -13.73 -2.01 11.00
C ASN A 3 -13.45 -2.34 12.49
N ARG A 4 -13.33 -3.63 12.84
CA ARG A 4 -13.13 -4.12 14.21
C ARG A 4 -11.64 -4.18 14.54
N TRP A 5 -10.98 -3.02 14.51
CA TRP A 5 -9.52 -2.92 14.63
C TRP A 5 -8.98 -3.43 15.97
N ALA A 6 -9.71 -3.20 17.07
CA ALA A 6 -9.35 -3.74 18.39
C ALA A 6 -9.37 -5.28 18.43
N ASP A 7 -10.31 -5.92 17.72
CA ASP A 7 -10.36 -7.38 17.66
C ASP A 7 -9.26 -7.93 16.75
N ALA A 8 -8.97 -7.22 15.65
CA ALA A 8 -7.84 -7.54 14.78
C ALA A 8 -6.52 -7.49 15.55
N GLU A 9 -6.28 -6.45 16.36
CA GLU A 9 -5.09 -6.35 17.22
C GLU A 9 -5.01 -7.53 18.18
N ARG A 10 -6.09 -7.82 18.92
CA ARG A 10 -6.12 -8.93 19.89
C ARG A 10 -5.85 -10.29 19.27
N VAL A 11 -6.38 -10.56 18.09
CA VAL A 11 -6.14 -11.82 17.36
C VAL A 11 -4.70 -11.85 16.84
N ALA A 12 -4.23 -10.76 16.24
CA ALA A 12 -2.90 -10.66 15.67
C ALA A 12 -1.80 -10.77 16.74
N THR A 13 -1.94 -10.12 17.90
CA THR A 13 -0.99 -10.26 19.02
C THR A 13 -0.87 -11.69 19.50
N ARG A 14 -1.99 -12.42 19.60
CA ARG A 14 -1.96 -13.84 19.98
C ARG A 14 -1.28 -14.69 18.91
N ALA A 15 -1.67 -14.52 17.66
CA ALA A 15 -1.14 -15.30 16.54
C ALA A 15 0.36 -15.06 16.29
N ALA A 16 0.83 -13.82 16.43
CA ALA A 16 2.24 -13.46 16.23
C ALA A 16 3.17 -14.08 17.29
N ASN A 17 2.68 -14.30 18.51
CA ASN A 17 3.48 -14.77 19.63
C ASN A 17 3.26 -16.25 19.99
N ALA A 18 2.29 -16.93 19.36
CA ALA A 18 1.97 -18.31 19.67
C ALA A 18 3.09 -19.27 19.23
N PRO A 19 3.64 -20.10 20.14
CA PRO A 19 4.54 -21.18 19.77
C PRO A 19 3.84 -22.13 18.80
N GLY A 20 4.37 -22.29 17.58
CA GLY A 20 3.78 -23.16 16.56
C GLY A 20 2.97 -22.46 15.46
N SER A 21 2.80 -21.13 15.49
CA SER A 21 2.22 -20.40 14.36
C SER A 21 3.03 -20.63 13.08
N SER A 22 2.37 -20.95 11.97
CA SER A 22 3.04 -21.09 10.66
C SER A 22 3.70 -19.79 10.22
N PRO A 23 4.72 -19.83 9.34
CA PRO A 23 5.31 -18.61 8.77
C PRO A 23 4.28 -17.68 8.13
N SER A 24 3.34 -18.21 7.35
CA SER A 24 2.26 -17.43 6.72
C SER A 24 1.38 -16.72 7.74
N LEU A 25 0.99 -17.41 8.83
CA LEU A 25 0.17 -16.81 9.88
C LEU A 25 0.94 -15.70 10.62
N ARG A 26 2.25 -15.84 10.81
CA ARG A 26 3.08 -14.80 11.43
C ARG A 26 3.21 -13.57 10.53
N ILE A 27 3.32 -13.77 9.22
CA ILE A 27 3.30 -12.69 8.22
C ILE A 27 2.02 -11.87 8.34
N ASP A 28 0.88 -12.56 8.30
CA ASP A 28 -0.43 -11.92 8.39
C ASP A 28 -0.64 -11.22 9.73
N ALA A 29 -0.28 -11.87 10.85
CA ALA A 29 -0.41 -11.31 12.18
C ALA A 29 0.47 -10.06 12.37
N THR A 30 1.74 -10.12 11.96
CA THR A 30 2.66 -8.98 12.08
C THR A 30 2.21 -7.81 11.21
N THR A 31 1.75 -8.10 9.99
CA THR A 31 1.21 -7.08 9.08
C THR A 31 -0.08 -6.47 9.63
N ALA A 32 -0.97 -7.27 10.21
CA ALA A 32 -2.18 -6.80 10.85
C ALA A 32 -1.89 -5.87 12.05
N LEU A 33 -0.88 -6.18 12.88
CA LEU A 33 -0.46 -5.29 13.96
C LEU A 33 0.05 -3.94 13.42
N ALA A 34 0.88 -3.96 12.39
CA ALA A 34 1.33 -2.73 11.73
C ALA A 34 0.14 -1.95 11.11
N ALA A 35 -0.79 -2.65 10.48
CA ALA A 35 -2.00 -2.06 9.93
C ALA A 35 -2.87 -1.38 11.00
N VAL A 36 -3.07 -2.00 12.17
CA VAL A 36 -3.81 -1.37 13.28
C VAL A 36 -3.12 -0.07 13.72
N ARG A 37 -1.79 -0.08 13.86
CA ARG A 37 -1.03 1.14 14.21
C ARG A 37 -1.21 2.24 13.16
N ALA A 38 -1.11 1.90 11.87
CA ALA A 38 -1.33 2.83 10.78
C ALA A 38 -2.77 3.38 10.73
N VAL A 39 -3.78 2.55 11.00
CA VAL A 39 -5.19 2.99 11.13
C VAL A 39 -5.31 4.09 12.19
N HIS A 40 -4.65 3.91 13.34
CA HIS A 40 -4.64 4.90 14.42
C HIS A 40 -3.79 6.14 14.16
N GLY A 41 -3.06 6.17 13.04
CA GLY A 41 -2.15 7.26 12.67
C GLY A 41 -0.76 7.16 13.26
N GLU A 42 -0.43 6.03 13.91
CA GLU A 42 0.90 5.71 14.42
C GLU A 42 1.78 5.12 13.30
N VAL A 43 1.97 5.88 12.22
CA VAL A 43 2.72 5.45 11.00
C VAL A 43 4.16 5.05 11.34
N ALA A 44 4.83 5.81 12.20
CA ALA A 44 6.17 5.52 12.65
C ALA A 44 6.24 4.20 13.43
N ALA A 45 5.23 3.90 14.27
CA ALA A 45 5.15 2.63 14.98
C ALA A 45 4.88 1.46 14.03
N ALA A 46 3.96 1.63 13.08
CA ALA A 46 3.70 0.64 12.02
C ALA A 46 4.98 0.34 11.21
N GLY A 47 5.71 1.38 10.80
CA GLY A 47 6.97 1.26 10.10
C GLY A 47 8.05 0.51 10.89
N ARG A 48 8.16 0.76 12.21
CA ARG A 48 9.09 0.02 13.10
C ARG A 48 8.73 -1.46 13.19
N ILE A 49 7.45 -1.81 13.32
CA ILE A 49 6.99 -3.22 13.37
C ILE A 49 7.43 -3.95 12.09
N LEU A 50 7.11 -3.38 10.93
CA LEU A 50 7.44 -3.99 9.64
C LEU A 50 8.97 -4.07 9.43
N SER A 51 9.71 -3.03 9.82
CA SER A 51 11.18 -3.03 9.70
C SER A 51 11.83 -4.07 10.60
N ALA A 52 11.36 -4.22 11.83
CA ALA A 52 11.89 -5.24 12.75
C ALA A 52 11.56 -6.66 12.27
N ALA A 53 10.40 -6.85 11.66
CA ALA A 53 10.01 -8.12 11.05
C ALA A 53 10.88 -8.46 9.83
N ALA A 54 11.07 -7.50 8.93
CA ALA A 54 11.94 -7.63 7.75
C ALA A 54 13.40 -7.97 8.13
N ALA A 55 13.92 -7.37 9.20
CA ALA A 55 15.29 -7.60 9.67
C ALA A 55 15.53 -9.02 10.23
N ARG A 56 14.47 -9.69 10.70
CA ARG A 56 14.54 -11.07 11.24
C ARG A 56 14.11 -12.14 10.24
N SER A 57 13.77 -11.72 9.02
CA SER A 57 13.22 -12.59 7.98
C SER A 57 14.15 -12.65 6.78
N THR A 58 13.97 -13.67 5.94
CA THR A 58 14.69 -13.83 4.68
C THR A 58 13.75 -14.17 3.53
N GLY A 59 14.21 -14.05 2.29
CA GLY A 59 13.47 -14.44 1.10
C GLY A 59 12.11 -13.72 0.97
N ALA A 60 11.06 -14.48 0.62
CA ALA A 60 9.73 -13.94 0.35
C ALA A 60 9.10 -13.22 1.56
N GLU A 61 9.34 -13.71 2.78
CA GLU A 61 8.81 -13.07 4.01
C GLU A 61 9.42 -11.67 4.21
N GLN A 62 10.74 -11.54 4.04
CA GLN A 62 11.39 -10.24 4.12
C GLN A 62 10.82 -9.27 3.07
N ARG A 63 10.67 -9.73 1.83
CA ARG A 63 10.15 -8.90 0.72
C ARG A 63 8.71 -8.47 0.94
N TRP A 64 7.88 -9.33 1.54
CA TRP A 64 6.53 -8.96 1.95
C TRP A 64 6.53 -7.73 2.87
N TYR A 65 7.32 -7.76 3.95
CA TYR A 65 7.37 -6.65 4.90
C TYR A 65 7.95 -5.38 4.27
N GLU A 66 8.95 -5.49 3.40
CA GLU A 66 9.50 -4.35 2.67
C GLU A 66 8.47 -3.74 1.69
N ASN A 67 7.67 -4.57 1.01
CA ASN A 67 6.57 -4.11 0.16
C ASN A 67 5.48 -3.43 0.99
N ALA A 68 5.12 -3.98 2.16
CA ALA A 68 4.16 -3.37 3.09
C ALA A 68 4.64 -1.99 3.59
N ARG A 69 5.94 -1.85 3.86
CA ARG A 69 6.54 -0.54 4.22
C ARG A 69 6.46 0.45 3.07
N SER A 70 6.72 0.00 1.84
CA SER A 70 6.62 0.84 0.65
C SER A 70 5.20 1.37 0.46
N ILE A 71 4.20 0.50 0.65
CA ILE A 71 2.79 0.88 0.64
C ILE A 71 2.52 1.93 1.72
N LEU A 72 2.95 1.69 2.95
CA LEU A 72 2.75 2.62 4.07
C LEU A 72 3.33 4.01 3.76
N ALA A 73 4.55 4.09 3.22
CA ALA A 73 5.16 5.36 2.83
C ALA A 73 4.37 6.05 1.72
N ILE A 74 3.99 5.33 0.66
CA ILE A 74 3.20 5.88 -0.46
C ILE A 74 1.86 6.45 0.03
N VAL A 75 1.14 5.72 0.88
CA VAL A 75 -0.22 6.13 1.30
C VAL A 75 -0.22 7.20 2.38
N SER A 76 0.81 7.25 3.22
CA SER A 76 0.95 8.29 4.24
C SER A 76 1.61 9.57 3.72
N GLY A 77 2.32 9.50 2.60
CA GLY A 77 3.13 10.60 2.07
C GLY A 77 4.45 10.80 2.81
N GLU A 78 4.80 9.93 3.75
CA GLU A 78 6.08 9.93 4.44
C GLU A 78 7.22 9.51 3.51
N SER A 79 8.45 9.89 3.87
CA SER A 79 9.64 9.51 3.10
C SER A 79 9.88 8.00 3.16
N GLU A 80 10.09 7.40 1.99
CA GLU A 80 10.49 5.99 1.87
C GLU A 80 11.85 5.76 2.55
N PRO A 81 11.98 4.79 3.47
CA PRO A 81 13.25 4.50 4.12
C PRO A 81 14.33 4.03 3.13
N ALA A 82 15.61 4.14 3.52
CA ALA A 82 16.71 3.59 2.74
C ALA A 82 16.59 2.08 2.53
N ILE A 83 17.01 1.59 1.37
CA ILE A 83 17.04 0.16 1.04
C ILE A 83 18.08 -0.51 1.92
N GLY A 84 17.67 -1.51 2.71
CA GLY A 84 18.57 -2.25 3.60
C GLY A 84 19.52 -3.16 2.82
N ALA A 85 20.68 -3.48 3.40
CA ALA A 85 21.73 -4.26 2.76
C ALA A 85 21.25 -5.63 2.23
N SER A 86 20.43 -6.34 3.01
CA SER A 86 19.86 -7.64 2.62
C SER A 86 19.07 -7.56 1.30
N LEU A 87 18.15 -6.59 1.22
CA LEU A 87 17.38 -6.36 0.00
C LEU A 87 18.26 -5.81 -1.14
N ALA A 88 19.31 -5.06 -0.83
CA ALA A 88 20.26 -4.57 -1.82
C ALA A 88 21.05 -5.71 -2.50
N SER A 89 21.44 -6.74 -1.74
CA SER A 89 22.22 -7.87 -2.23
C SER A 89 21.39 -9.01 -2.84
N ASP A 90 20.09 -9.09 -2.55
CA ASP A 90 19.23 -10.16 -3.07
C ASP A 90 18.99 -9.99 -4.59
N SER A 91 19.53 -10.89 -5.41
CA SER A 91 19.42 -10.82 -6.88
C SER A 91 18.17 -11.50 -7.43
N THR A 92 17.28 -12.05 -6.58
CA THR A 92 16.05 -12.67 -7.06
C THR A 92 15.14 -11.67 -7.77
N PRO A 93 14.36 -12.08 -8.78
CA PRO A 93 13.43 -11.18 -9.47
C PRO A 93 12.50 -10.40 -8.53
N GLY A 94 11.98 -11.07 -7.49
CA GLY A 94 11.13 -10.43 -6.48
C GLY A 94 11.85 -9.33 -5.71
N ALA A 95 13.12 -9.55 -5.33
CA ALA A 95 13.92 -8.53 -4.67
C ALA A 95 14.26 -7.36 -5.58
N VAL A 96 14.59 -7.64 -6.85
CA VAL A 96 14.80 -6.60 -7.87
C VAL A 96 13.56 -5.73 -8.00
N GLN A 97 12.37 -6.33 -8.11
CA GLN A 97 11.12 -5.59 -8.16
C GLN A 97 10.85 -4.78 -6.89
N ALA A 98 11.03 -5.35 -5.71
CA ALA A 98 10.84 -4.65 -4.44
C ALA A 98 11.79 -3.43 -4.32
N ARG A 99 13.04 -3.55 -4.79
CA ARG A 99 13.94 -2.39 -4.92
C ARG A 99 13.37 -1.36 -5.89
N GLY A 100 12.95 -1.77 -7.09
CA GLY A 100 12.37 -0.87 -8.08
C GLY A 100 11.17 -0.08 -7.55
N LEU A 101 10.29 -0.75 -6.79
CA LEU A 101 9.16 -0.11 -6.12
C LEU A 101 9.62 0.96 -5.14
N ARG A 102 10.63 0.69 -4.31
CA ARG A 102 11.15 1.66 -3.33
C ARG A 102 11.88 2.83 -4.01
N LEU A 103 12.65 2.57 -5.05
CA LEU A 103 13.27 3.61 -5.87
C LEU A 103 12.20 4.51 -6.50
N ALA A 104 11.14 3.91 -7.05
CA ALA A 104 10.00 4.64 -7.59
C ALA A 104 9.12 5.27 -6.51
N ALA A 105 9.09 4.78 -5.28
CA ALA A 105 8.36 5.40 -4.18
C ALA A 105 9.12 6.61 -3.58
N ARG A 106 10.45 6.62 -3.65
CA ARG A 106 11.30 7.68 -3.05
C ARG A 106 11.64 8.88 -3.94
N GLY A 107 11.44 8.81 -5.25
CA GLY A 107 11.85 9.88 -6.18
C GLY A 107 12.88 9.45 -7.21
N ASP A 108 13.57 8.34 -6.95
CA ASP A 108 14.72 7.91 -7.74
C ASP A 108 14.28 7.24 -9.04
N THR A 109 13.94 8.10 -9.99
CA THR A 109 13.42 7.71 -11.30
C THR A 109 14.50 7.05 -12.16
N SER A 110 15.76 7.47 -12.05
CA SER A 110 16.86 6.87 -12.81
C SER A 110 17.14 5.45 -12.31
N GLY A 111 17.22 5.25 -10.99
CA GLY A 111 17.36 3.94 -10.37
C GLY A 111 16.18 3.02 -10.67
N ALA A 112 14.94 3.52 -10.56
CA ALA A 112 13.75 2.73 -10.87
C ALA A 112 13.70 2.30 -12.34
N ARG A 113 14.10 3.17 -13.29
CA ARG A 113 14.21 2.80 -14.72
C ARG A 113 15.31 1.77 -14.97
N ALA A 114 16.42 1.81 -14.23
CA ALA A 114 17.45 0.79 -14.33
C ALA A 114 16.94 -0.58 -13.88
N VAL A 115 16.13 -0.61 -12.82
CA VAL A 115 15.43 -1.82 -12.39
C VAL A 115 14.47 -2.33 -13.46
N LEU A 116 13.64 -1.46 -14.05
CA LEU A 116 12.70 -1.87 -15.11
C LEU A 116 13.42 -2.53 -16.29
N ARG A 117 14.52 -1.94 -16.78
CA ARG A 117 15.33 -2.55 -17.85
C ARG A 117 15.86 -3.93 -17.48
N HIS A 118 16.20 -4.15 -16.20
CA HIS A 118 16.63 -5.47 -15.74
C HIS A 118 15.46 -6.46 -15.70
N LEU A 119 14.28 -6.04 -15.25
CA LEU A 119 13.08 -6.87 -15.23
C LEU A 119 12.60 -7.23 -16.65
N ASP A 120 12.72 -6.31 -17.61
CA ASP A 120 12.35 -6.53 -19.01
C ASP A 120 13.23 -7.59 -19.71
N ALA A 121 14.45 -7.82 -19.19
CA ALA A 121 15.35 -8.85 -19.68
C ALA A 121 15.09 -10.25 -19.09
N LEU A 122 14.16 -10.38 -18.14
CA LEU A 122 13.83 -11.66 -17.53
C LEU A 122 13.06 -12.57 -18.48
N PRO A 123 13.19 -13.91 -18.33
CA PRO A 123 12.33 -14.85 -19.05
C PRO A 123 10.84 -14.60 -18.77
N PRO A 124 9.93 -14.84 -19.75
CA PRO A 124 8.50 -14.59 -19.58
C PRO A 124 7.87 -15.26 -18.34
N VAL A 125 8.37 -16.43 -17.96
CA VAL A 125 7.89 -17.16 -16.77
C VAL A 125 8.20 -16.41 -15.46
N GLU A 126 9.38 -15.78 -15.36
CA GLU A 126 9.74 -14.98 -14.18
C GLU A 126 8.94 -13.68 -14.14
N LEU A 127 8.79 -13.03 -15.31
CA LEU A 127 7.96 -11.83 -15.43
C LEU A 127 6.49 -12.11 -15.03
N ALA A 128 5.94 -13.26 -15.43
CA ALA A 128 4.60 -13.67 -15.03
C ALA A 128 4.46 -13.92 -13.52
N ARG A 129 5.53 -14.35 -12.83
CA ARG A 129 5.53 -14.52 -11.37
C ARG A 129 5.47 -13.19 -10.64
N LEU A 130 6.13 -12.18 -11.16
CA LEU A 130 6.14 -10.80 -10.67
C LEU A 130 4.78 -10.10 -10.81
N GLY A 131 3.92 -10.61 -11.71
CA GLY A 131 2.58 -10.05 -11.94
C GLY A 131 2.67 -8.62 -12.45
N HIS A 132 1.89 -7.72 -11.86
CA HIS A 132 1.81 -6.32 -12.31
C HIS A 132 2.83 -5.37 -11.68
N GLY A 133 3.80 -5.89 -10.93
CA GLY A 133 4.79 -5.06 -10.23
C GLY A 133 5.61 -4.14 -11.14
N PRO A 134 6.12 -4.59 -12.32
CA PRO A 134 6.81 -3.69 -13.26
C PRO A 134 5.92 -2.52 -13.72
N VAL A 135 4.64 -2.78 -13.98
CA VAL A 135 3.68 -1.72 -14.39
C VAL A 135 3.47 -0.73 -13.26
N VAL A 136 3.37 -1.18 -12.01
CA VAL A 136 3.26 -0.29 -10.83
C VAL A 136 4.48 0.62 -10.70
N ILE A 137 5.69 0.09 -10.90
CA ILE A 137 6.94 0.88 -10.88
C ILE A 137 6.91 1.95 -11.98
N ALA A 138 6.53 1.57 -13.19
CA ALA A 138 6.39 2.51 -14.31
C ALA A 138 5.35 3.60 -14.02
N SER A 139 4.18 3.24 -13.50
CA SER A 139 3.12 4.20 -13.16
C SER A 139 3.53 5.20 -12.07
N LEU A 140 4.34 4.79 -11.09
CA LEU A 140 4.89 5.72 -10.09
C LEU A 140 5.87 6.71 -10.73
N ILE A 141 6.68 6.27 -11.69
CA ILE A 141 7.57 7.14 -12.49
C ILE A 141 6.74 8.13 -13.32
N ASP A 142 5.68 7.66 -13.98
CA ASP A 142 4.79 8.49 -14.79
C ASP A 142 4.04 9.52 -13.97
N GLY A 143 3.50 9.12 -12.82
CA GLY A 143 2.82 10.02 -11.88
C GLY A 143 3.73 11.15 -11.41
N ARG A 144 4.99 10.83 -11.07
CA ARG A 144 6.00 11.85 -10.74
C ARG A 144 6.28 12.84 -11.85
N ALA A 145 6.20 12.40 -13.10
CA ALA A 145 6.37 13.25 -14.26
C ALA A 145 5.07 13.96 -14.69
N GLY A 146 4.01 13.88 -13.89
CA GLY A 146 2.71 14.49 -14.20
C GLY A 146 1.94 13.79 -15.32
N ARG A 147 2.38 12.60 -15.77
CA ARG A 147 1.75 11.84 -16.87
C ARG A 147 0.56 11.01 -16.39
N TRP A 148 -0.36 11.64 -15.68
CA TRP A 148 -1.50 10.96 -15.04
C TRP A 148 -2.44 10.27 -16.03
N ALA A 149 -2.62 10.84 -17.23
CA ALA A 149 -3.42 10.19 -18.28
C ALA A 149 -2.83 8.83 -18.70
N HIS A 150 -1.50 8.74 -18.80
CA HIS A 150 -0.82 7.50 -19.15
C HIS A 150 -0.88 6.46 -18.02
N VAL A 151 -0.84 6.92 -16.75
CA VAL A 151 -1.10 6.04 -15.60
C VAL A 151 -2.49 5.41 -15.67
N ILE A 152 -3.51 6.19 -16.03
CA ILE A 152 -4.88 5.68 -16.18
C ILE A 152 -4.94 4.65 -17.32
N GLU A 153 -4.41 4.99 -18.49
CA GLU A 153 -4.41 4.11 -19.67
C GLU A 153 -3.77 2.75 -19.37
N THR A 154 -2.63 2.74 -18.69
CA THR A 154 -1.82 1.54 -18.47
C THR A 154 -2.26 0.73 -17.24
N LEU A 155 -2.57 1.39 -16.12
CA LEU A 155 -2.78 0.71 -14.84
C LEU A 155 -4.27 0.54 -14.47
N ALA A 156 -5.18 1.39 -14.96
CA ALA A 156 -6.59 1.30 -14.58
C ALA A 156 -7.28 -0.01 -14.99
N PRO A 157 -7.01 -0.60 -16.19
CA PRO A 157 -7.56 -1.91 -16.54
C PRO A 157 -7.12 -3.00 -15.54
N LEU A 158 -5.84 -2.98 -15.14
CA LEU A 158 -5.25 -3.94 -14.19
C LEU A 158 -5.82 -3.74 -12.78
N ALA A 159 -5.93 -2.50 -12.32
CA ALA A 159 -6.51 -2.17 -11.02
C ALA A 159 -8.00 -2.56 -10.91
N ARG A 160 -8.73 -2.49 -12.03
CA ARG A 160 -10.15 -2.89 -12.14
C ARG A 160 -10.32 -4.40 -12.04
N ALA A 161 -9.49 -5.16 -12.77
CA ALA A 161 -9.45 -6.61 -12.70
C ALA A 161 -9.03 -7.06 -11.29
N GLY A 162 -7.99 -6.42 -10.75
CA GLY A 162 -7.35 -6.80 -9.50
C GLY A 162 -6.39 -7.97 -9.67
N GLU A 163 -5.39 -7.99 -8.81
CA GLU A 163 -4.54 -9.16 -8.58
C GLU A 163 -5.31 -10.17 -7.72
N HIS A 164 -5.41 -11.40 -8.22
CA HIS A 164 -6.14 -12.50 -7.59
C HIS A 164 -5.20 -13.45 -6.83
N GLU A 165 -3.92 -13.51 -7.20
CA GLU A 165 -2.94 -14.33 -6.50
C GLU A 165 -2.41 -13.59 -5.28
N SER A 166 -2.86 -14.01 -4.10
CA SER A 166 -2.54 -13.35 -2.83
C SER A 166 -1.50 -14.08 -1.99
N LEU A 167 -1.03 -15.25 -2.44
CA LEU A 167 -0.03 -16.04 -1.72
C LEU A 167 1.41 -15.71 -2.16
N ASN A 168 1.58 -15.02 -3.29
CA ASN A 168 2.87 -14.62 -3.78
C ASN A 168 3.26 -13.23 -3.26
N ALA A 169 4.19 -13.19 -2.31
CA ALA A 169 4.72 -11.97 -1.71
C ALA A 169 5.40 -11.01 -2.70
N ASP A 170 5.78 -11.51 -3.87
CA ASP A 170 6.46 -10.74 -4.91
C ASP A 170 5.47 -10.05 -5.86
N ARG A 171 4.15 -10.26 -5.73
CA ARG A 171 3.15 -9.57 -6.56
C ARG A 171 2.71 -8.25 -5.94
N ALA A 172 2.47 -7.26 -6.80
CA ALA A 172 1.91 -5.99 -6.37
C ALA A 172 0.44 -6.16 -5.93
N PRO A 173 0.07 -5.75 -4.71
CA PRO A 173 -1.31 -5.94 -4.25
C PRO A 173 -2.28 -5.01 -4.99
N SER A 174 -3.49 -5.50 -5.24
CA SER A 174 -4.61 -4.70 -5.80
C SER A 174 -4.80 -3.34 -5.13
N LEU A 175 -4.51 -3.26 -3.84
CA LEU A 175 -4.59 -2.03 -3.05
C LEU A 175 -3.72 -0.92 -3.64
N ILE A 176 -2.43 -1.18 -3.91
CA ILE A 176 -1.52 -0.13 -4.39
C ILE A 176 -1.85 0.30 -5.82
N MET A 177 -2.25 -0.64 -6.67
CA MET A 177 -2.70 -0.33 -8.03
C MET A 177 -3.91 0.61 -8.03
N ARG A 178 -4.93 0.28 -7.22
CA ARG A 178 -6.14 1.12 -7.10
C ARG A 178 -5.84 2.47 -6.45
N TRP A 179 -4.93 2.52 -5.49
CA TRP A 179 -4.48 3.78 -4.89
C TRP A 179 -3.87 4.73 -5.94
N ILE A 180 -2.90 4.24 -6.71
CA ILE A 180 -2.22 5.03 -7.76
C ILE A 180 -3.21 5.48 -8.84
N VAL A 181 -4.11 4.60 -9.28
CA VAL A 181 -5.12 4.93 -10.30
C VAL A 181 -6.13 5.96 -9.78
N ALA A 182 -6.54 5.85 -8.51
CA ALA A 182 -7.44 6.83 -7.92
C ALA A 182 -6.82 8.23 -7.88
N ASP A 183 -5.53 8.33 -7.54
CA ASP A 183 -4.78 9.59 -7.61
C ASP A 183 -4.68 10.12 -9.02
N ALA A 184 -4.38 9.26 -9.99
CA ALA A 184 -4.29 9.65 -11.39
C ALA A 184 -5.62 10.25 -11.87
N TYR A 185 -6.76 9.63 -11.55
CA TYR A 185 -8.09 10.19 -11.83
C TYR A 185 -8.30 11.55 -11.15
N ALA A 186 -7.95 11.68 -9.88
CA ALA A 186 -8.10 12.94 -9.16
C ALA A 186 -7.26 14.09 -9.75
N HIS A 187 -6.07 13.76 -10.27
CA HIS A 187 -5.16 14.73 -10.92
C HIS A 187 -5.66 15.22 -12.28
N VAL A 188 -6.39 14.38 -13.03
CA VAL A 188 -7.00 14.79 -14.32
C VAL A 188 -8.40 15.36 -14.17
N GLY A 189 -8.91 15.51 -12.94
CA GLY A 189 -10.24 16.10 -12.66
C GLY A 189 -11.41 15.11 -12.65
N GLU A 190 -11.15 13.82 -12.86
CA GLU A 190 -12.16 12.75 -12.93
C GLU A 190 -12.54 12.24 -11.53
N LEU A 191 -13.12 13.12 -10.70
CA LEU A 191 -13.35 12.85 -9.27
C LEU A 191 -14.29 11.67 -8.99
N ASP A 192 -15.26 11.40 -9.86
CA ASP A 192 -16.15 10.23 -9.71
C ASP A 192 -15.36 8.92 -9.79
N SER A 193 -14.49 8.81 -10.80
CA SER A 193 -13.61 7.67 -10.99
C SER A 193 -12.61 7.53 -9.85
N ALA A 194 -12.07 8.65 -9.35
CA ALA A 194 -11.18 8.66 -8.19
C ALA A 194 -11.86 8.09 -6.93
N VAL A 195 -13.07 8.59 -6.61
CA VAL A 195 -13.84 8.14 -5.44
C VAL A 195 -14.21 6.67 -5.54
N VAL A 196 -14.73 6.21 -6.69
CA VAL A 196 -15.09 4.80 -6.89
C VAL A 196 -13.87 3.89 -6.76
N THR A 197 -12.75 4.28 -7.36
CA THR A 197 -11.52 3.48 -7.34
C THR A 197 -10.92 3.41 -5.93
N MET A 198 -10.85 4.53 -5.21
CA MET A 198 -10.34 4.58 -3.84
C MET A 198 -11.23 3.80 -2.87
N ALA A 199 -12.57 3.91 -3.00
CA ALA A 199 -13.49 3.12 -2.20
C ALA A 199 -13.25 1.61 -2.41
N ARG A 200 -12.98 1.16 -3.64
CA ARG A 200 -12.61 -0.23 -3.95
C ARG A 200 -11.23 -0.63 -3.42
N ALA A 201 -10.31 0.31 -3.22
CA ALA A 201 -8.99 0.00 -2.64
C ALA A 201 -9.10 -0.43 -1.17
N VAL A 202 -10.11 0.09 -0.46
CA VAL A 202 -10.33 -0.17 0.98
C VAL A 202 -11.63 -0.88 1.32
N ASP A 203 -12.38 -1.38 0.34
CA ASP A 203 -13.51 -2.28 0.57
C ASP A 203 -13.01 -3.70 0.80
N TYR A 204 -13.20 -4.22 2.01
CA TYR A 204 -12.76 -5.56 2.40
C TYR A 204 -13.34 -6.68 1.52
N ARG A 205 -14.50 -6.46 0.89
CA ARG A 205 -15.15 -7.43 -0.01
C ARG A 205 -14.48 -7.50 -1.39
N ARG A 206 -13.58 -6.56 -1.69
CA ARG A 206 -12.91 -6.42 -2.99
C ARG A 206 -11.40 -6.60 -2.89
N VAL A 207 -10.90 -6.99 -1.72
CA VAL A 207 -9.49 -7.28 -1.46
C VAL A 207 -9.33 -8.79 -1.31
N PRO A 208 -8.38 -9.44 -2.02
CA PRO A 208 -8.08 -10.85 -1.82
C PRO A 208 -7.79 -11.16 -0.34
N PRO A 209 -8.17 -12.33 0.19
CA PRO A 209 -7.97 -12.66 1.60
C PRO A 209 -6.55 -12.44 2.11
N GLY A 210 -5.52 -12.88 1.37
CA GLY A 210 -4.12 -12.68 1.77
C GLY A 210 -3.67 -11.20 1.79
N HIS A 211 -4.36 -10.32 1.07
CA HIS A 211 -4.07 -8.88 1.06
C HIS A 211 -4.91 -8.09 2.08
N LEU A 212 -5.84 -8.74 2.78
CA LEU A 212 -6.75 -8.05 3.70
C LEU A 212 -5.98 -7.36 4.84
N VAL A 213 -4.88 -7.94 5.28
CA VAL A 213 -4.01 -7.36 6.32
C VAL A 213 -3.36 -6.04 5.87
N LEU A 214 -3.08 -5.87 4.58
CA LEU A 214 -2.50 -4.63 4.03
C LEU A 214 -3.50 -3.47 4.00
N ARG A 215 -4.81 -3.75 4.01
CA ARG A 215 -5.89 -2.75 3.96
C ARG A 215 -5.74 -1.70 5.06
N GLY A 216 -5.37 -2.10 6.27
CA GLY A 216 -5.25 -1.17 7.40
C GLY A 216 -4.15 -0.12 7.19
N LEU A 217 -3.08 -0.45 6.46
CA LEU A 217 -2.01 0.50 6.16
C LEU A 217 -2.51 1.75 5.43
N ALA A 218 -3.54 1.60 4.58
CA ALA A 218 -4.09 2.68 3.76
C ALA A 218 -5.44 3.22 4.25
N TYR A 219 -6.09 2.56 5.20
CA TYR A 219 -7.52 2.80 5.49
C TYR A 219 -7.82 4.25 5.87
N SER A 220 -7.13 4.80 6.87
CA SER A 220 -7.38 6.16 7.35
C SER A 220 -7.05 7.20 6.28
N PHE A 221 -5.92 7.02 5.57
CA PHE A 221 -5.54 7.90 4.47
C PHE A 221 -6.54 7.85 3.30
N ALA A 222 -7.11 6.69 3.00
CA ALA A 222 -8.18 6.56 2.01
C ALA A 222 -9.44 7.30 2.45
N GLN A 223 -9.86 7.18 3.72
CA GLN A 223 -11.04 7.90 4.22
C GLN A 223 -10.85 9.42 4.12
N ARG A 224 -9.66 9.92 4.44
CA ARG A 224 -9.31 11.33 4.27
C ARG A 224 -9.46 11.78 2.82
N ARG A 225 -8.82 11.09 1.88
CA ARG A 225 -8.90 11.43 0.44
C ARG A 225 -10.32 11.34 -0.11
N LEU A 226 -11.07 10.31 0.28
CA LEU A 226 -12.48 10.19 -0.08
C LEU A 226 -13.29 11.40 0.39
N ALA A 227 -13.05 11.87 1.62
CA ALA A 227 -13.75 13.03 2.16
C ALA A 227 -13.42 14.31 1.37
N GLU A 228 -12.14 14.55 1.09
CA GLU A 228 -11.64 15.70 0.32
C GLU A 228 -12.20 15.71 -1.13
N TRP A 229 -12.20 14.55 -1.80
CA TRP A 229 -12.69 14.46 -3.18
C TRP A 229 -14.21 14.55 -3.28
N GLN A 230 -14.94 13.99 -2.31
CA GLN A 230 -16.40 14.12 -2.27
C GLN A 230 -16.83 15.55 -1.97
N GLU A 231 -16.08 16.27 -1.13
CA GLU A 231 -16.30 17.71 -0.91
C GLU A 231 -16.07 18.52 -2.18
N ARG A 232 -14.97 18.28 -2.90
CA ARG A 232 -14.68 18.93 -4.21
C ARG A 232 -15.76 18.66 -5.26
N ARG A 233 -16.43 17.50 -5.19
CA ARG A 233 -17.57 17.14 -6.05
C ARG A 233 -18.90 17.78 -5.60
N GLY A 234 -18.97 18.34 -4.39
CA GLY A 234 -20.19 18.88 -3.80
C GLY A 234 -21.06 17.86 -3.05
N ASP A 235 -20.60 16.61 -2.88
CA ASP A 235 -21.29 15.57 -2.12
C ASP A 235 -20.95 15.67 -0.62
N ARG A 236 -21.55 16.68 0.03
CA ARG A 236 -21.29 17.00 1.43
C ARG A 236 -21.63 15.85 2.38
N ASP A 237 -22.66 15.08 2.08
CA ASP A 237 -23.13 14.01 2.97
C ASP A 237 -22.17 12.83 2.96
N ALA A 238 -21.71 12.43 1.78
CA ALA A 238 -20.69 11.40 1.68
C ALA A 238 -19.38 11.89 2.32
N SER A 239 -18.97 13.15 2.06
CA SER A 239 -17.76 13.72 2.66
C SER A 239 -17.80 13.69 4.18
N ARG A 240 -18.93 14.09 4.80
CA ARG A 240 -19.11 14.02 6.27
C ARG A 240 -18.97 12.59 6.81
N ARG A 241 -19.50 11.59 6.11
CA ARG A 241 -19.36 10.17 6.50
C ARG A 241 -17.90 9.71 6.42
N ALA A 242 -17.19 10.07 5.36
CA ALA A 242 -15.78 9.73 5.19
C ALA A 242 -14.89 10.42 6.23
N TRP A 243 -15.14 11.70 6.53
CA TRP A 243 -14.47 12.42 7.61
C TRP A 243 -14.74 11.81 8.99
N ALA A 244 -15.99 11.40 9.26
CA ALA A 244 -16.32 10.70 10.51
C ALA A 244 -15.57 9.36 10.63
N ALA A 245 -15.48 8.60 9.54
CA ALA A 245 -14.72 7.35 9.51
C ALA A 245 -13.21 7.58 9.70
N PHE A 246 -12.65 8.63 9.10
CA PHE A 246 -11.25 9.03 9.31
C PHE A 246 -10.98 9.37 10.78
N ARG A 247 -11.77 10.25 11.39
CA ARG A 247 -11.58 10.66 12.80
C ARG A 247 -11.77 9.51 13.78
N ALA A 248 -12.74 8.61 13.52
CA ALA A 248 -12.96 7.44 14.35
C ALA A 248 -11.79 6.44 14.30
N ALA A 249 -11.07 6.39 13.18
CA ALA A 249 -9.91 5.52 13.01
C ALA A 249 -8.61 6.16 13.52
N PHE A 250 -8.35 7.41 13.12
CA PHE A 250 -7.08 8.14 13.27
C PHE A 250 -6.95 8.82 14.65
N THR A 251 -6.98 8.01 15.70
CA THR A 251 -7.14 8.45 17.09
C THR A 251 -5.85 8.83 17.81
N ASN A 252 -4.70 8.33 17.38
CA ASN A 252 -3.40 8.58 17.99
C ASN A 252 -2.33 8.91 16.93
N PRO A 253 -2.51 9.99 16.16
CA PRO A 253 -1.59 10.30 15.08
C PRO A 253 -0.21 10.71 15.59
N ASP A 254 0.81 10.27 14.86
CA ASP A 254 2.17 10.77 15.03
C ASP A 254 2.17 12.31 15.01
N PRO A 255 3.07 12.98 15.76
CA PRO A 255 3.08 14.44 15.84
C PRO A 255 3.08 15.16 14.47
N ALA A 256 3.83 14.63 13.50
CA ALA A 256 3.90 15.17 12.15
C ALA A 256 2.57 15.10 11.39
N LEU A 257 1.68 14.16 11.74
CA LEU A 257 0.42 13.91 11.05
C LEU A 257 -0.80 14.54 11.75
N ARG A 258 -0.63 15.16 12.91
CA ARG A 258 -1.74 15.81 13.65
C ARG A 258 -2.45 16.89 12.85
N HIS A 259 -1.73 17.56 11.94
CA HIS A 259 -2.31 18.59 11.07
C HIS A 259 -3.43 18.03 10.16
N LEU A 260 -3.42 16.72 9.85
CA LEU A 260 -4.45 16.07 9.05
C LEU A 260 -5.83 16.06 9.73
N LEU A 261 -5.89 16.21 11.07
CA LEU A 261 -7.15 16.31 11.82
C LEU A 261 -7.79 17.70 11.73
N VAL A 262 -7.03 18.75 11.41
CA VAL A 262 -7.53 20.14 11.37
C VAL A 262 -8.46 20.35 10.18
N GLY A 263 -8.17 19.71 9.04
CA GLY A 263 -9.02 19.75 7.84
C GLY A 263 -10.30 18.93 7.94
N ALA A 264 -10.48 18.16 9.01
CA ALA A 264 -11.63 17.28 9.21
C ALA A 264 -12.80 17.98 9.95
N ARG A 265 -12.96 19.30 9.82
CA ARG A 265 -13.97 20.09 10.55
C ARG A 265 -15.26 20.25 9.76
#